data_AF-Q8SV09-F1
#
_entry.id   AF-Q8SV09-F1
#
_cell.length_a   1.000
_cell.length_b   1.000
_cell.length_c   1.000
_cell.angle_alpha   90.00
_cell.angle_beta   90.00
_cell.angle_gamma   90.00
#
_symmetry.space_group_name_H-M   'P 1'
#
loop_
_entity.id
_entity.type
_entity.pdbx_description
1 polymer ?
#
loop_
_entity_poly.entity_id
_entity_poly.type
_entity_poly.pdbx_seq_one_letter_code
_entity_poly.pdbx_strand_id
1 'polypeptide(L)'
;MKKRLDPYNILGVKRTSTDVEITRAYRRLQRIYHPDSRTGDREMYEEVRRAYEEICKSPAVEIVPVEDVRRMYKGSEEEAKDIAGLYNRHRGRMGRILDGLLLSDDGDEDRVREIIDRLIGCGALKQYSSYGKRVSEDKARGRRKAREERMAKKIAGEMGIDLDVPLEDLLGRRKGRDAKFLESLEEKYLGGCREEER
;
A
#
# COMPACT_ATOMS: atom_id res chain seq x y z
N MET A 1 31.23 -21.94 19.93
CA MET A 1 30.66 -21.11 18.83
C MET A 1 29.54 -21.91 18.17
N LYS A 2 28.25 -21.61 18.42
CA LYS A 2 27.14 -22.27 17.70
C LYS A 2 27.20 -21.81 16.24
N LYS A 3 27.42 -22.74 15.30
CA LYS A 3 27.33 -22.46 13.86
C LYS A 3 25.95 -21.86 13.60
N ARG A 4 25.86 -20.68 12.98
CA ARG A 4 24.58 -20.17 12.46
C ARG A 4 24.12 -21.16 11.40
N LEU A 5 23.18 -22.05 11.74
CA LEU A 5 22.56 -22.96 10.79
C LEU A 5 21.71 -22.11 9.83
N ASP A 6 21.76 -22.45 8.54
CA ASP A 6 20.96 -21.80 7.51
C ASP A 6 19.45 -22.02 7.81
N PRO A 7 18.63 -20.96 7.92
CA PRO A 7 17.19 -21.05 8.18
C PRO A 7 16.45 -22.01 7.23
N TYR A 8 16.87 -22.07 5.97
CA TYR A 8 16.27 -22.95 4.97
C TYR A 8 16.54 -24.43 5.27
N ASN A 9 17.73 -24.74 5.81
CA ASN A 9 18.08 -26.10 6.23
C ASN A 9 17.31 -26.53 7.48
N ILE A 10 17.04 -25.62 8.41
CA ILE A 10 16.23 -25.89 9.61
C ILE A 10 14.79 -26.24 9.24
N LEU A 11 14.22 -25.54 8.25
CA LEU A 11 12.89 -25.84 7.71
C LEU A 11 12.87 -27.02 6.74
N GLY A 12 14.04 -27.54 6.34
CA GLY A 12 14.16 -28.64 5.36
C GLY A 12 13.69 -28.26 3.96
N VAL A 13 13.82 -26.99 3.58
CA VAL A 13 13.40 -26.43 2.28
C VAL A 13 14.61 -25.91 1.52
N LYS A 14 14.49 -25.78 0.19
CA LYS A 14 15.55 -25.18 -0.62
C LYS A 14 15.48 -23.66 -0.51
N ARG A 15 16.61 -22.97 -0.73
CA ARG A 15 16.64 -21.49 -0.82
C ARG A 15 15.80 -20.93 -1.98
N THR A 16 15.43 -21.78 -2.93
CA THR A 16 14.56 -21.46 -4.08
C THR A 16 13.09 -21.87 -3.85
N SER A 17 12.74 -22.33 -2.64
CA SER A 17 11.38 -22.73 -2.33
C SER A 17 10.45 -21.52 -2.28
N THR A 18 9.20 -21.72 -2.71
CA THR A 18 8.17 -20.67 -2.68
C THR A 18 7.66 -20.44 -1.26
N ASP A 19 7.09 -19.26 -1.00
CA ASP A 19 6.47 -18.94 0.32
C ASP A 19 5.46 -19.99 0.77
N VAL A 20 4.73 -20.59 -0.17
CA VAL A 20 3.76 -21.67 0.11
C VAL A 20 4.45 -22.92 0.64
N GLU A 21 5.59 -23.30 0.05
CA GLU A 21 6.40 -24.45 0.49
C GLU A 21 7.03 -24.21 1.86
N ILE A 22 7.58 -23.01 2.08
CA ILE A 22 8.16 -22.57 3.36
C ILE A 22 7.09 -22.63 4.47
N THR A 23 5.91 -22.06 4.21
CA THR A 23 4.78 -22.07 5.17
C THR A 23 4.29 -23.48 5.48
N ARG A 24 4.24 -24.36 4.46
CA ARG A 24 3.81 -25.75 4.62
C ARG A 24 4.81 -26.57 5.43
N ALA A 25 6.11 -26.35 5.24
CA ALA A 25 7.17 -26.99 6.01
C ALA A 25 7.14 -26.51 7.47
N TYR A 26 7.03 -25.20 7.68
CA TYR A 26 6.89 -24.59 9.01
C TYR A 26 5.71 -25.17 9.81
N ARG A 27 4.50 -25.20 9.22
CA ARG A 27 3.30 -25.77 9.88
C ARG A 27 3.45 -27.25 10.23
N ARG A 28 4.19 -28.01 9.42
CA ARG A 28 4.46 -29.43 9.69
C ARG A 28 5.38 -29.60 10.89
N LEU A 29 6.50 -28.89 10.90
CA LEU A 29 7.50 -28.97 11.97
C LEU A 29 6.96 -28.42 13.30
N GLN A 30 6.17 -27.35 13.24
CA GLN A 30 5.46 -26.79 14.41
C GLN A 30 4.53 -27.81 15.07
N ARG A 31 3.79 -28.62 14.28
CA ARG A 31 2.92 -29.68 14.82
C ARG A 31 3.69 -30.87 15.40
N ILE A 32 4.90 -31.13 14.91
CA ILE A 32 5.73 -32.25 15.39
C ILE A 32 6.41 -31.90 16.71
N TYR A 33 6.96 -30.68 16.80
CA TYR A 33 7.75 -30.22 17.95
C TYR A 33 6.95 -29.43 18.98
N HIS A 34 5.63 -29.25 18.79
CA HIS A 34 4.79 -28.55 19.77
C HIS A 34 4.94 -29.18 21.17
N PRO A 35 5.04 -28.39 22.25
CA PRO A 35 5.24 -28.91 23.62
C PRO A 35 4.12 -29.86 24.08
N ASP A 36 2.94 -29.74 23.48
CA ASP A 36 1.76 -30.57 23.74
C ASP A 36 1.67 -31.83 22.85
N SER A 37 2.66 -32.04 21.98
CA SER A 37 2.76 -33.23 21.13
C SER A 37 3.63 -34.30 21.79
N ARG A 38 3.35 -35.56 21.47
CA ARG A 38 4.10 -36.72 21.99
C ARG A 38 5.60 -36.69 21.63
N THR A 39 5.97 -35.96 20.58
CA THR A 39 7.34 -35.71 20.11
C THR A 39 7.78 -34.25 20.33
N GLY A 40 7.21 -33.61 21.34
CA GLY A 40 7.47 -32.20 21.66
C GLY A 40 8.94 -31.97 22.03
N ASP A 41 9.53 -30.96 21.40
CA ASP A 41 10.88 -30.50 21.68
C ASP A 41 10.88 -28.98 21.62
N ARG A 42 11.04 -28.37 22.79
CA ARG A 42 10.96 -26.92 22.95
C ARG A 42 12.09 -26.20 22.21
N GLU A 43 13.29 -26.78 22.16
CA GLU A 43 14.43 -26.16 21.48
C GLU A 43 14.19 -26.13 19.97
N MET A 44 13.79 -27.28 19.41
CA MET A 44 13.49 -27.40 17.98
C MET A 44 12.28 -26.55 17.58
N TYR A 45 11.27 -26.42 18.44
CA TYR A 45 10.13 -25.55 18.22
C TYR A 45 10.54 -24.08 18.07
N GLU A 46 11.41 -23.60 18.97
CA GLU A 46 11.92 -22.23 18.94
C GLU A 46 12.84 -21.99 17.73
N GLU A 47 13.68 -22.96 17.35
CA GLU A 47 14.55 -22.87 16.18
C GLU A 47 13.75 -22.81 14.87
N VAL A 48 12.75 -23.67 14.71
CA VAL A 48 11.84 -23.69 13.54
C VAL A 48 11.10 -22.36 13.41
N ARG A 49 10.66 -21.79 14.54
CA ARG A 49 10.01 -20.47 14.57
C ARG A 49 10.96 -19.35 14.15
N ARG A 50 12.18 -19.32 14.71
CA ARG A 50 13.19 -18.31 14.34
C ARG A 50 13.56 -18.39 12.87
N ALA A 51 13.74 -19.60 12.34
CA ALA A 51 14.06 -19.81 10.93
C ALA A 51 12.95 -19.29 10.01
N TYR A 52 11.69 -19.57 10.34
CA TYR A 52 10.55 -19.05 9.59
C TYR A 52 10.45 -17.53 9.66
N GLU A 53 10.61 -16.93 10.85
CA GLU A 53 10.63 -15.47 11.01
C GLU A 53 11.78 -14.82 10.23
N GLU A 54 12.96 -15.45 10.15
CA GLU A 54 14.10 -14.94 9.39
C GLU A 54 13.89 -15.03 7.87
N ILE A 55 13.24 -16.08 7.37
CA ILE A 55 12.91 -16.23 5.96
C ILE A 55 11.77 -15.29 5.56
N CYS A 56 10.74 -15.16 6.40
CA CYS A 56 9.59 -14.30 6.14
C CYS A 56 9.81 -12.83 6.50
N LYS A 57 10.97 -12.46 7.05
CA LYS A 57 11.36 -11.05 7.18
C LYS A 57 11.45 -10.47 5.78
N SER A 58 10.36 -9.80 5.38
CA SER A 58 10.37 -8.92 4.22
C SER A 58 11.52 -7.93 4.38
N PRO A 59 12.16 -7.49 3.28
CA PRO A 59 13.17 -6.45 3.36
C PRO A 59 12.59 -5.28 4.16
N ALA A 60 13.43 -4.62 4.96
CA ALA A 60 13.00 -3.46 5.71
C ALA A 60 12.39 -2.45 4.74
N VAL A 61 11.08 -2.22 4.86
CA VAL A 61 10.37 -1.24 4.05
C VAL A 61 10.61 0.11 4.72
N GLU A 62 11.33 0.98 4.04
CA GLU A 62 11.49 2.36 4.48
C GLU A 62 10.18 3.11 4.22
N ILE A 63 9.57 3.64 5.29
CA ILE A 63 8.37 4.46 5.16
C ILE A 63 8.85 5.86 4.81
N VAL A 64 8.69 6.22 3.54
CA VAL A 64 9.00 7.55 3.02
C VAL A 64 7.73 8.39 2.93
N PRO A 65 7.79 9.70 3.23
CA PRO A 65 6.69 10.63 3.00
C PRO A 65 6.29 10.67 1.52
N VAL A 66 4.99 10.80 1.25
CA VAL A 66 4.45 10.82 -0.12
C VAL A 66 4.98 12.05 -0.88
N GLU A 67 5.18 13.16 -0.17
CA GLU A 67 5.71 14.41 -0.71
C GLU A 67 7.14 14.25 -1.23
N ASP A 68 7.95 13.44 -0.55
CA ASP A 68 9.33 13.18 -0.96
C ASP A 68 9.35 12.31 -2.22
N VAL A 69 8.53 11.26 -2.27
CA VAL A 69 8.34 10.44 -3.49
C VAL A 69 7.86 11.31 -4.66
N ARG A 70 6.92 12.23 -4.40
CA ARG A 70 6.43 13.18 -5.41
C ARG A 70 7.55 14.06 -5.96
N ARG A 71 8.43 14.56 -5.11
CA ARG A 71 9.57 15.40 -5.52
C ARG A 71 10.64 14.60 -6.27
N MET A 72 10.87 13.35 -5.86
CA MET A 72 11.85 12.48 -6.52
C MET A 72 11.38 12.05 -7.90
N TYR A 73 10.08 11.79 -8.07
CA TYR A 73 9.52 11.34 -9.33
C TYR A 73 9.26 12.49 -10.32
N LYS A 74 8.67 13.62 -9.87
CA LYS A 74 8.36 14.74 -10.76
C LYS A 74 9.65 15.40 -11.28
N GLY A 75 9.85 15.36 -12.59
CA GLY A 75 11.03 15.89 -13.29
C GLY A 75 12.17 14.89 -13.44
N SER A 76 12.01 13.65 -12.99
CA SER A 76 13.03 12.62 -13.10
C SER A 76 13.07 12.00 -14.51
N GLU A 77 14.17 11.29 -14.82
CA GLU A 77 14.27 10.50 -16.04
C GLU A 77 13.26 9.34 -16.07
N GLU A 78 12.86 8.84 -14.90
CA GLU A 78 11.87 7.77 -14.78
C GLU A 78 10.50 8.26 -15.25
N GLU A 79 10.10 9.46 -14.84
CA GLU A 79 8.87 10.08 -15.32
C GLU A 79 8.87 10.23 -16.85
N ALA A 80 9.99 10.66 -17.44
CA ALA A 80 10.10 10.80 -18.89
C ALA A 80 9.95 9.45 -19.61
N LYS A 81 10.52 8.37 -19.06
CA LYS A 81 10.39 7.01 -19.60
C LYS A 81 8.95 6.49 -19.49
N ASP A 82 8.31 6.71 -18.35
CA ASP A 82 6.92 6.30 -18.11
C ASP A 82 5.95 7.06 -19.03
N ILE A 83 6.15 8.38 -19.19
CA ILE A 83 5.42 9.20 -20.17
C ILE A 83 5.61 8.65 -21.58
N ALA A 84 6.85 8.34 -22.00
CA ALA A 84 7.11 7.77 -23.32
C ALA A 84 6.39 6.43 -23.53
N GLY A 85 6.39 5.57 -22.50
CA GLY A 85 5.66 4.29 -22.50
C GLY A 85 4.14 4.49 -22.64
N LEU A 86 3.57 5.39 -21.85
CA LEU A 86 2.15 5.72 -21.88
C LEU A 86 1.74 6.38 -23.21
N TYR A 87 2.60 7.25 -23.74
CA TYR A 87 2.38 7.93 -25.01
C TYR A 87 2.29 6.94 -26.17
N ASN A 88 3.18 5.94 -26.21
CA ASN A 88 3.13 4.87 -27.21
C ASN A 88 1.92 3.95 -27.03
N ARG A 89 1.57 3.60 -25.78
CA ARG A 89 0.41 2.75 -25.46
C ARG A 89 -0.91 3.41 -25.86
N HIS A 90 -1.05 4.71 -25.59
CA HIS A 90 -2.29 5.46 -25.79
C HIS A 90 -2.29 6.33 -27.05
N ARG A 91 -1.26 6.21 -27.91
CA ARG A 91 -1.12 6.91 -29.20
C ARG A 91 -1.35 8.42 -29.09
N GLY A 92 -0.79 9.04 -28.06
CA GLY A 92 -0.89 10.48 -27.82
C GLY A 92 -2.21 10.97 -27.23
N ARG A 93 -3.12 10.11 -26.75
CA ARG A 93 -4.33 10.55 -26.03
C ARG A 93 -4.00 11.05 -24.63
N MET A 94 -3.99 12.36 -24.46
CA MET A 94 -3.46 12.97 -23.24
C MET A 94 -4.25 12.66 -21.96
N GLY A 95 -5.58 12.58 -22.05
CA GLY A 95 -6.40 12.20 -20.88
C GLY A 95 -6.08 10.81 -20.34
N ARG A 96 -5.75 9.85 -21.22
CA ARG A 96 -5.35 8.49 -20.82
C ARG A 96 -3.93 8.43 -20.30
N ILE A 97 -3.06 9.29 -20.81
CA ILE A 97 -1.67 9.39 -20.37
C ILE A 97 -1.65 9.95 -18.95
N LEU A 98 -2.39 11.03 -18.67
CA LEU A 98 -2.54 11.56 -17.32
C LEU A 98 -3.20 10.54 -16.38
N ASP A 99 -4.29 9.88 -16.79
CA ASP A 99 -4.92 8.83 -15.97
C ASP A 99 -3.96 7.69 -15.58
N GLY A 100 -2.96 7.40 -16.43
CA GLY A 100 -1.99 6.34 -16.21
C GLY A 100 -0.67 6.80 -15.57
N LEU A 101 -0.43 8.11 -15.49
CA LEU A 101 0.82 8.66 -14.99
C LEU A 101 0.77 8.81 -13.47
N LEU A 102 1.80 8.28 -12.80
CA LEU A 102 1.91 8.31 -11.35
C LEU A 102 1.96 9.77 -10.83
N LEU A 103 1.19 10.03 -9.76
CA LEU A 103 1.15 11.32 -9.05
C LEU A 103 0.86 12.52 -9.95
N SER A 104 0.06 12.31 -11.00
CA SER A 104 -0.37 13.36 -11.93
C SER A 104 -1.81 13.79 -11.68
N ASP A 105 -2.03 15.09 -11.84
CA ASP A 105 -3.35 15.71 -11.81
C ASP A 105 -3.71 16.27 -13.19
N ASP A 106 -4.97 16.63 -13.38
CA ASP A 106 -5.45 17.29 -14.61
C ASP A 106 -4.73 18.63 -14.87
N GLY A 107 -4.21 19.27 -13.82
CA GLY A 107 -3.42 20.50 -13.92
C GLY A 107 -1.98 20.31 -14.38
N ASP A 108 -1.46 19.07 -14.39
CA ASP A 108 -0.09 18.77 -14.84
C ASP A 108 0.03 18.61 -16.37
N GLU A 109 -1.07 18.82 -17.12
CA GLU A 109 -1.12 18.61 -18.57
C GLU A 109 -0.05 19.38 -19.33
N ASP A 110 0.15 20.67 -19.02
CA ASP A 110 1.10 21.52 -19.74
C ASP A 110 2.55 21.08 -19.47
N ARG A 111 2.87 20.71 -18.23
CA ARG A 111 4.18 20.16 -17.85
C ARG A 111 4.48 18.85 -18.58
N VAL A 112 3.52 17.94 -18.64
CA VAL A 112 3.66 16.65 -19.34
C VAL A 112 3.80 16.88 -20.84
N ARG A 113 3.06 17.85 -21.40
CA ARG A 113 3.17 18.24 -22.81
C ARG A 113 4.57 18.76 -23.14
N GLU A 114 5.16 19.62 -22.30
CA GLU A 114 6.54 20.10 -22.49
C GLU A 114 7.57 18.97 -22.48
N ILE A 115 7.37 17.93 -21.67
CA ILE A 115 8.24 16.75 -21.65
C ILE A 115 8.08 15.96 -22.96
N ILE A 116 6.85 15.76 -23.42
CA ILE A 116 6.57 15.05 -24.67
C ILE A 116 7.11 15.83 -25.88
N ASP A 117 6.94 17.15 -25.90
CA ASP A 117 7.46 18.01 -26.98
C ASP A 117 8.99 17.98 -27.03
N ARG A 118 9.66 17.96 -25.87
CA ARG A 118 11.11 17.69 -25.79
C ARG A 118 11.47 16.32 -26.37
N LEU A 119 10.75 15.26 -26.02
CA LEU A 119 10.99 13.91 -26.52
C LEU A 119 10.71 13.75 -28.03
N ILE A 120 9.70 14.45 -28.56
CA ILE A 120 9.42 14.52 -30.00
C ILE A 120 10.52 15.30 -30.72
N GLY A 121 10.97 16.43 -30.14
CA GLY A 121 12.08 17.22 -30.66
C GLY A 121 13.39 16.46 -30.73
N CYS A 122 13.65 15.59 -29.74
CA CYS A 122 14.79 14.66 -29.73
C CYS A 122 14.62 13.46 -30.68
N GLY A 123 13.48 13.33 -31.37
CA GLY A 123 13.20 12.23 -32.31
C GLY A 123 12.90 10.88 -31.65
N ALA A 124 12.76 10.83 -30.31
CA ALA A 124 12.49 9.60 -29.57
C ALA A 124 11.03 9.15 -29.69
N LEU A 125 10.10 10.08 -29.93
CA LEU A 125 8.66 9.81 -30.05
C LEU A 125 8.10 10.33 -31.38
N LYS A 126 7.18 9.56 -31.98
CA LYS A 126 6.44 9.97 -33.17
C LYS A 126 5.25 10.84 -32.78
N GLN A 127 5.04 11.95 -33.48
CA GLN A 127 3.86 12.78 -33.24
C GLN A 127 2.60 12.07 -33.76
N TYR A 128 1.66 11.77 -32.87
CA TYR A 128 0.37 11.19 -33.24
C TYR A 128 -0.68 12.29 -33.40
N SER A 129 -1.58 12.16 -34.37
CA SER A 129 -2.65 13.15 -34.65
C SER A 129 -3.60 13.37 -33.47
N SER A 130 -3.69 12.43 -32.55
CA SER A 130 -4.53 12.53 -31.35
C SER A 130 -3.93 13.43 -30.26
N TYR A 131 -2.66 13.79 -30.35
CA TYR A 131 -1.93 14.59 -29.36
C TYR A 131 -2.40 16.06 -29.26
N GLY A 132 -2.99 16.59 -30.34
CA GLY A 132 -3.44 17.99 -30.38
C GLY A 132 -4.68 18.32 -29.53
N LYS A 133 -5.38 17.32 -28.98
CA LYS A 133 -6.61 17.55 -28.20
C LYS A 133 -6.27 17.78 -26.72
N ARG A 134 -6.73 18.90 -26.15
CA ARG A 134 -6.57 19.19 -24.71
C ARG A 134 -7.48 18.30 -23.87
N VAL A 135 -7.03 18.02 -22.66
CA VAL A 135 -7.79 17.17 -21.72
C VAL A 135 -9.00 17.91 -21.16
N SER A 136 -8.90 19.23 -20.99
CA SER A 136 -10.04 20.09 -20.61
C SER A 136 -11.21 20.02 -21.59
N GLU A 137 -10.97 19.64 -22.85
CA GLU A 137 -11.99 19.53 -23.89
C GLU A 137 -12.71 18.17 -23.85
N ASP A 138 -12.23 17.20 -23.06
CA ASP A 138 -12.86 15.88 -22.93
C ASP A 138 -14.05 15.92 -21.98
N LYS A 139 -15.20 16.31 -22.53
CA LYS A 139 -16.50 16.33 -21.82
C LYS A 139 -16.88 14.98 -21.21
N ALA A 140 -16.43 13.85 -21.76
CA ALA A 140 -16.74 12.53 -21.21
C ALA A 140 -15.94 12.25 -19.93
N ARG A 141 -14.67 12.67 -19.88
CA ARG A 141 -13.84 12.57 -18.67
C ARG A 141 -14.40 13.43 -17.53
N GLY A 142 -14.80 14.66 -17.82
CA GLY A 142 -15.47 15.53 -16.84
C GLY A 142 -16.78 14.94 -16.31
N ARG A 143 -17.61 14.36 -17.18
CA ARG A 143 -18.86 13.67 -16.78
C ARG A 143 -18.60 12.45 -15.89
N ARG A 144 -17.55 11.67 -16.18
CA ARG A 144 -17.17 10.51 -15.37
C ARG A 144 -16.73 10.93 -13.96
N LYS A 145 -15.86 11.93 -13.86
CA LYS A 145 -15.38 12.49 -12.59
C LYS A 145 -16.54 13.02 -11.74
N ALA A 146 -17.44 13.80 -12.35
CA ALA A 146 -18.64 14.29 -11.68
C ALA A 146 -19.57 13.17 -11.20
N ARG A 147 -19.66 12.05 -11.95
CA ARG A 147 -20.44 10.88 -11.55
C ARG A 147 -19.79 10.17 -10.35
N GLU A 148 -18.47 9.98 -10.38
CA GLU A 148 -17.70 9.38 -9.29
C GLU A 148 -17.80 10.22 -8.01
N GLU A 149 -17.68 11.54 -8.12
CA GLU A 149 -17.85 12.47 -6.99
C GLU A 149 -19.27 12.42 -6.41
N ARG A 150 -20.30 12.37 -7.26
CA ARG A 150 -21.70 12.19 -6.81
C ARG A 150 -21.91 10.87 -6.11
N MET A 151 -21.29 9.78 -6.58
CA MET A 151 -21.36 8.48 -5.89
C MET A 151 -20.62 8.53 -4.56
N ALA A 152 -19.43 9.12 -4.52
CA ALA A 152 -18.66 9.30 -3.29
C ALA A 152 -19.45 10.10 -2.25
N LYS A 153 -20.09 11.20 -2.66
CA LYS A 153 -20.98 11.99 -1.79
C LYS A 153 -22.17 11.20 -1.26
N LYS A 154 -22.80 10.36 -2.09
CA LYS A 154 -23.90 9.50 -1.65
C LYS A 154 -23.43 8.46 -0.63
N ILE A 155 -22.33 7.76 -0.91
CA ILE A 155 -21.75 6.77 -0.01
C ILE A 155 -21.32 7.43 1.30
N ALA A 156 -20.72 8.61 1.25
CA ALA A 156 -20.34 9.37 2.43
C ALA A 156 -21.58 9.74 3.26
N GLY A 157 -22.66 10.19 2.62
CA GLY A 157 -23.95 10.42 3.27
C GLY A 157 -24.54 9.17 3.93
N GLU A 158 -24.50 8.02 3.25
CA GLU A 158 -24.94 6.73 3.81
C GLU A 158 -24.08 6.30 5.02
N MET A 159 -22.78 6.59 4.98
CA MET A 159 -21.84 6.33 6.07
C MET A 159 -21.88 7.39 7.18
N GLY A 160 -22.65 8.47 7.01
CA GLY A 160 -22.69 9.61 7.94
C GLY A 160 -21.37 10.37 8.05
N ILE A 161 -20.56 10.35 6.98
CA ILE A 161 -19.28 11.05 6.88
C ILE A 161 -19.51 12.38 6.17
N ASP A 162 -19.31 13.49 6.88
CA ASP A 162 -19.22 14.80 6.23
C ASP A 162 -17.90 14.91 5.48
N LEU A 163 -17.95 15.16 4.18
CA LEU A 163 -16.75 15.30 3.33
C LEU A 163 -16.13 16.70 3.42
N ASP A 164 -16.84 17.67 3.97
CA ASP A 164 -16.39 19.07 4.05
C ASP A 164 -15.53 19.35 5.30
N VAL A 165 -15.44 18.40 6.24
CA VAL A 165 -14.58 18.48 7.42
C VAL A 165 -13.24 17.80 7.13
N PRO A 166 -12.11 18.36 7.57
CA PRO A 166 -10.80 17.71 7.41
C PRO A 166 -10.79 16.33 8.07
N LEU A 167 -10.01 15.43 7.48
CA LEU A 167 -9.96 14.02 7.88
C LEU A 167 -9.51 13.85 9.34
N GLU A 168 -8.62 14.73 9.80
CA GLU A 168 -8.11 14.78 11.17
C GLU A 168 -9.24 14.93 12.19
N ASP A 169 -10.22 15.81 11.91
CA ASP A 169 -11.35 16.07 12.79
C ASP A 169 -12.32 14.88 12.83
N LEU A 170 -12.55 14.24 11.68
CA LEU A 170 -13.36 13.02 11.57
C LEU A 170 -12.74 11.87 12.39
N LEU A 171 -11.42 11.72 12.31
CA LEU A 171 -10.66 10.72 13.08
C LEU A 171 -10.64 11.05 14.58
N GLY A 172 -10.51 12.33 14.93
CA GLY A 172 -10.55 12.81 16.32
C GLY A 172 -11.88 12.50 17.02
N ARG A 173 -13.01 12.68 16.31
CA ARG A 173 -14.36 12.30 16.82
C ARG A 173 -14.51 10.80 17.05
N ARG A 174 -13.75 9.96 16.32
CA ARG A 174 -13.74 8.51 16.52
C ARG A 174 -12.93 8.13 17.76
N LYS A 175 -11.72 8.69 17.91
CA LYS A 175 -10.87 8.50 19.11
C LYS A 175 -11.59 8.88 20.41
N GLY A 176 -12.35 9.98 20.42
CA GLY A 176 -13.11 10.38 21.61
C GLY A 176 -14.25 9.43 21.98
N ARG A 177 -14.91 8.81 20.99
CA ARG A 177 -15.93 7.77 21.24
C ARG A 177 -15.30 6.48 21.74
N ASP A 178 -14.19 6.08 21.12
CA ASP A 178 -13.46 4.87 21.49
C ASP A 178 -12.87 5.00 22.91
N ALA A 179 -12.38 6.20 23.28
CA ALA A 179 -11.91 6.48 24.63
C ALA A 179 -13.02 6.34 25.68
N LYS A 180 -14.22 6.92 25.43
CA LYS A 180 -15.38 6.77 26.33
C LYS A 180 -15.86 5.32 26.43
N PHE A 181 -15.80 4.57 25.33
CA PHE A 181 -16.14 3.15 25.34
C PHE A 181 -15.13 2.34 26.17
N LEU A 182 -13.83 2.59 26.02
CA LEU A 182 -12.79 1.96 26.82
C LEU A 182 -12.91 2.33 28.30
N GLU A 183 -13.16 3.60 28.62
CA GLU A 183 -13.43 4.08 29.99
C GLU A 183 -14.64 3.36 30.62
N SER A 184 -15.73 3.20 29.87
CA SER A 184 -16.90 2.44 30.34
C SER A 184 -16.64 0.94 30.55
N LEU A 185 -15.69 0.36 29.81
CA LEU A 185 -15.24 -1.02 30.01
C LEU A 185 -14.28 -1.10 31.21
N GLU A 186 -13.39 -0.13 31.38
CA GLU A 186 -12.50 -0.04 32.53
C GLU A 186 -13.31 0.10 33.82
N GLU A 187 -14.32 0.97 33.88
CA GLU A 187 -15.21 1.08 35.04
C GLU A 187 -15.95 -0.24 35.34
N LYS A 188 -16.45 -0.91 34.31
CA LYS A 188 -17.23 -2.15 34.45
C LYS A 188 -16.37 -3.34 34.92
N TYR A 189 -15.12 -3.42 34.51
CA TYR A 189 -14.26 -4.59 34.74
C TYR A 189 -13.13 -4.35 35.75
N LEU A 190 -12.69 -3.11 35.96
CA LEU A 190 -11.67 -2.74 36.95
C LEU A 190 -12.26 -2.06 38.20
N GLY A 191 -13.47 -1.49 38.13
CA GLY A 191 -14.12 -0.80 39.25
C GLY A 191 -14.69 -1.71 40.34
N GLY A 192 -14.64 -3.04 40.17
CA GLY A 192 -15.20 -4.03 41.10
C GLY A 192 -14.30 -4.41 42.30
N CYS A 193 -13.06 -3.92 42.38
CA CYS A 193 -12.19 -4.14 43.54
C CYS A 193 -12.23 -2.93 44.48
N ARG A 194 -13.33 -2.74 45.21
CA ARG A 194 -13.32 -1.96 46.45
C ARG A 194 -13.89 -2.78 47.60
N GLU A 195 -12.97 -3.12 48.49
CA GLU A 195 -13.16 -3.33 49.93
C GLU A 195 -13.90 -4.61 50.36
N GLU A 196 -13.18 -5.73 50.40
CA GLU A 196 -13.32 -6.71 51.48
C GLU A 196 -11.97 -6.88 52.19
N GLU A 197 -11.57 -5.86 52.95
CA GLU A 197 -10.73 -6.07 54.14
C GLU A 197 -11.65 -6.12 55.36
N ARG A 198 -11.94 -7.32 55.83
CA ARG A 198 -12.32 -7.59 57.23
C ARG A 198 -11.94 -9.02 57.62
#